data_AF-A0A9Y1BL85-F1
#
_entry.id   AF-A0A9Y1BL85-F1
#
_cell.length_a   1.000
_cell.length_b   1.000
_cell.length_c   1.000
_cell.angle_alpha   90.00
_cell.angle_beta   90.00
_cell.angle_gamma   90.00
#
_symmetry.space_group_name_H-M   'P 1'
#
loop_
_entity.id
_entity.type
_entity.pdbx_description
1 polymer ?
#
loop_
_entity_poly.entity_id
_entity_poly.type
_entity_poly.pdbx_seq_one_letter_code
_entity_poly.pdbx_strand_id
1 'polypeptide(L)'
;MVDLTHFIDEDRGRKIKELRKRREEEKRKLREKIKQYKLNHVNFPGFQGKINDLIDAVRSIANYANLKGYVQTNIIPENPGIDYRELSVLIGAPPGVALVILHDLYHENEEAQLRELEKEYGEDLIPYDFDDY
;
A
#
# COMPACT_ATOMS: atom_id res chain seq x y z
N MET A 1 -2.66 -54.81 13.62
CA MET A 1 -1.91 -54.18 12.50
C MET A 1 -2.51 -52.79 12.37
N VAL A 2 -1.80 -51.75 12.81
CA VAL A 2 -2.33 -50.38 12.81
C VAL A 2 -2.18 -49.85 11.39
N ASP A 3 -3.29 -49.40 10.81
CA ASP A 3 -3.39 -48.98 9.41
C ASP A 3 -2.64 -47.65 9.22
N LEU A 4 -1.38 -47.72 8.78
CA LEU A 4 -0.47 -46.57 8.65
C LEU A 4 -1.00 -45.52 7.66
N THR A 5 -1.87 -45.92 6.74
CA THR A 5 -2.50 -45.07 5.73
C THR A 5 -3.48 -44.06 6.33
N HIS A 6 -4.28 -44.46 7.33
CA HIS A 6 -5.22 -43.57 8.02
C HIS A 6 -4.51 -42.45 8.80
N PHE A 7 -3.34 -42.74 9.37
CA PHE A 7 -2.59 -41.77 10.17
C PHE A 7 -1.92 -40.68 9.30
N ILE A 8 -1.49 -41.03 8.09
CA ILE A 8 -0.85 -40.11 7.14
C ILE A 8 -1.87 -39.13 6.53
N ASP A 9 -3.11 -39.58 6.29
CA ASP A 9 -4.19 -38.73 5.77
C ASP A 9 -4.71 -37.72 6.81
N GLU A 10 -4.81 -38.11 8.09
CA GLU A 10 -5.20 -37.18 9.16
C GLU A 10 -4.15 -36.09 9.43
N ASP A 11 -2.87 -36.42 9.34
CA ASP A 11 -1.78 -35.47 9.59
C ASP A 11 -1.63 -34.48 8.42
N ARG A 12 -1.80 -34.96 7.17
CA ARG A 12 -1.93 -34.08 5.99
C ARG A 12 -3.16 -33.19 6.07
N GLY A 13 -4.31 -33.75 6.47
CA GLY A 13 -5.55 -33.00 6.64
C GLY A 13 -5.43 -31.88 7.67
N ARG A 14 -4.76 -32.15 8.81
CA ARG A 14 -4.46 -31.14 9.84
C ARG A 14 -3.54 -30.04 9.32
N LYS A 15 -2.46 -30.41 8.62
CA LYS A 15 -1.51 -29.45 8.05
C LYS A 15 -2.14 -28.53 7.00
N ILE A 16 -3.02 -29.07 6.17
CA ILE A 16 -3.82 -28.29 5.20
C ILE A 16 -4.75 -27.31 5.92
N LYS A 17 -5.39 -27.75 7.01
CA LYS A 17 -6.32 -26.92 7.79
C LYS A 17 -5.60 -25.76 8.50
N GLU A 18 -4.40 -26.00 9.03
CA GLU A 18 -3.56 -24.95 9.63
C GLU A 18 -3.05 -23.94 8.60
N LEU A 19 -2.62 -24.41 7.41
CA LEU A 19 -2.19 -23.54 6.32
C LEU A 19 -3.33 -22.63 5.84
N ARG A 20 -4.54 -23.17 5.70
CA ARG A 20 -5.73 -22.38 5.36
C ARG A 20 -6.03 -21.31 6.41
N LYS A 21 -5.98 -21.69 7.69
CA LYS A 21 -6.23 -20.76 8.81
C LYS A 21 -5.20 -19.62 8.86
N ARG A 22 -3.92 -19.92 8.64
CA ARG A 22 -2.87 -18.89 8.53
C ARG A 22 -3.11 -17.95 7.34
N ARG A 23 -3.41 -18.51 6.17
CA ARG A 23 -3.67 -17.74 4.96
C ARG A 23 -4.91 -16.82 5.10
N GLU A 24 -5.97 -17.28 5.77
CA GLU A 24 -7.13 -16.45 6.10
C GLU A 24 -6.79 -15.33 7.08
N GLU A 25 -5.98 -15.62 8.09
CA GLU A 25 -5.57 -14.64 9.09
C GLU A 25 -4.65 -13.56 8.49
N GLU A 26 -3.77 -13.93 7.55
CA GLU A 26 -2.94 -13.01 6.77
C GLU A 26 -3.80 -12.16 5.82
N LYS A 27 -4.75 -12.76 5.10
CA LYS A 27 -5.73 -12.02 4.27
C LYS A 27 -6.55 -11.03 5.10
N ARG A 28 -6.95 -11.41 6.32
CA ARG A 28 -7.67 -10.51 7.24
C ARG A 28 -6.79 -9.34 7.68
N LYS A 29 -5.54 -9.60 8.08
CA LYS A 29 -4.58 -8.54 8.45
C LYS A 29 -4.32 -7.58 7.29
N LEU A 30 -4.23 -8.09 6.07
CA LEU A 30 -4.09 -7.28 4.86
C LEU A 30 -5.30 -6.37 4.64
N ARG A 31 -6.52 -6.92 4.74
CA ARG A 31 -7.76 -6.13 4.66
C ARG A 31 -7.84 -5.05 5.74
N GLU A 32 -7.44 -5.38 6.96
CA GLU A 32 -7.41 -4.43 8.08
C GLU A 32 -6.43 -3.29 7.81
N LYS A 33 -5.22 -3.60 7.29
CA LYS A 33 -4.23 -2.60 6.88
C LYS A 33 -4.76 -1.68 5.77
N ILE A 34 -5.37 -2.26 4.73
CA ILE A 34 -5.98 -1.50 3.63
C ILE A 34 -7.11 -0.60 4.14
N LYS A 35 -7.94 -1.10 5.07
CA LYS A 35 -9.04 -0.33 5.66
C LYS A 35 -8.53 0.83 6.52
N GLN A 36 -7.52 0.60 7.36
CA GLN A 36 -6.88 1.64 8.16
C GLN A 36 -6.20 2.68 7.28
N TYR A 37 -5.54 2.26 6.20
CA TYR A 37 -4.97 3.14 5.20
C TYR A 37 -6.02 4.07 4.58
N LYS A 38 -7.12 3.50 4.07
CA LYS A 38 -8.25 4.29 3.54
C LYS A 38 -8.85 5.23 4.60
N LEU A 39 -8.97 4.80 5.86
CA LEU A 39 -9.50 5.66 6.93
C LEU A 39 -8.57 6.84 7.25
N ASN A 40 -7.27 6.59 7.31
CA ASN A 40 -6.26 7.60 7.63
C ASN A 40 -6.03 8.60 6.49
N HIS A 41 -6.41 8.25 5.25
CA HIS A 41 -6.23 9.12 4.08
C HIS A 41 -7.52 9.79 3.59
N VAL A 42 -8.68 9.45 4.17
CA VAL A 42 -9.98 10.10 3.85
C VAL A 42 -10.30 11.27 4.78
N ASN A 43 -9.58 11.47 5.90
CA ASN A 43 -9.91 12.53 6.85
C ASN A 43 -8.67 13.30 7.34
N PHE A 44 -8.23 14.29 6.55
CA PHE A 44 -7.60 15.48 7.13
C PHE A 44 -8.73 16.40 7.61
N PRO A 45 -8.95 16.54 8.94
CA PRO A 45 -9.99 17.42 9.44
C PRO A 45 -9.65 18.87 9.04
N GLY A 46 -10.52 19.51 8.25
CA GLY A 46 -10.37 20.89 7.79
C GLY A 46 -10.16 21.11 6.29
N PHE A 47 -10.02 20.03 5.50
CA PHE A 47 -9.67 20.11 4.07
C PHE A 47 -10.60 19.35 3.11
N GLN A 48 -11.85 19.06 3.52
CA GLN A 48 -12.82 18.38 2.67
C GLN A 48 -13.01 19.14 1.33
N GLY A 49 -12.64 18.50 0.22
CA GLY A 49 -12.71 19.03 -1.16
C GLY A 49 -11.45 19.80 -1.63
N LYS A 50 -10.87 20.64 -0.77
CA LYS A 50 -9.76 21.56 -1.15
C LYS A 50 -8.40 20.88 -1.32
N ILE A 51 -8.20 19.69 -0.74
CA ILE A 51 -6.95 18.93 -0.92
C ILE A 51 -6.78 18.50 -2.37
N ASN A 52 -7.85 18.03 -3.02
CA ASN A 52 -7.76 17.60 -4.42
C ASN A 52 -7.44 18.78 -5.33
N ASP A 53 -8.09 19.93 -5.13
CA ASP A 53 -7.79 21.16 -5.88
C ASP A 53 -6.34 21.62 -5.67
N LEU A 54 -5.81 21.50 -4.45
CA LEU A 54 -4.41 21.81 -4.15
C LEU A 54 -3.45 20.85 -4.86
N ILE A 55 -3.75 19.55 -4.81
CA ILE A 55 -2.96 18.51 -5.47
C ILE A 55 -2.94 18.76 -6.99
N ASP A 56 -4.11 19.00 -7.59
CA ASP A 56 -4.24 19.23 -9.03
C ASP A 56 -3.53 20.52 -9.45
N ALA A 57 -3.68 21.60 -8.67
CA ALA A 57 -2.98 22.86 -8.91
C ALA A 57 -1.46 22.67 -8.86
N VAL A 58 -0.94 21.97 -7.86
CA VAL A 58 0.50 21.72 -7.73
C VAL A 58 1.02 20.82 -8.86
N ARG A 59 0.28 19.76 -9.22
CA ARG A 59 0.65 18.86 -10.32
C ARG A 59 0.64 19.55 -11.68
N SER A 60 -0.15 20.61 -11.85
CA SER A 60 -0.17 21.43 -13.07
C SER A 60 1.07 22.31 -13.26
N ILE A 61 1.94 22.46 -12.25
CA ILE A 61 3.17 23.26 -12.35
C ILE A 61 4.12 22.57 -13.33
N ALA A 62 4.60 23.31 -14.34
CA ALA A 62 5.39 22.77 -15.45
C ALA A 62 6.64 21.96 -15.04
N ASN A 63 7.24 22.26 -13.87
CA ASN A 63 8.44 21.57 -13.37
C ASN A 63 8.15 20.54 -12.27
N TYR A 64 6.87 20.26 -11.96
CA TYR A 64 6.49 19.37 -10.86
C TYR A 64 7.10 17.97 -11.02
N ALA A 65 7.00 17.37 -12.21
CA ALA A 65 7.50 16.03 -12.48
C ALA A 65 9.02 15.90 -12.24
N ASN A 66 9.80 16.89 -12.71
CA ASN A 66 11.24 16.93 -12.51
C ASN A 66 11.60 17.12 -11.03
N LEU A 67 10.87 18.00 -10.34
CA LEU A 67 11.08 18.24 -8.92
C LEU A 67 10.76 16.99 -8.09
N LYS A 68 9.63 16.32 -8.37
CA LYS A 68 9.28 15.03 -7.75
C LYS A 68 10.35 13.98 -8.01
N GLY A 69 10.82 13.84 -9.26
CA GLY A 69 11.88 12.90 -9.61
C GLY A 69 13.22 13.19 -8.92
N TYR A 70 13.58 14.46 -8.77
CA TYR A 70 14.75 14.87 -8.01
C TYR A 70 14.64 14.45 -6.54
N VAL A 71 13.50 14.74 -5.90
CA VAL A 71 13.23 14.34 -4.50
C VAL A 71 13.30 12.83 -4.33
N GLN A 72 12.64 12.08 -5.21
CA GLN A 72 12.63 10.62 -5.19
C GLN A 72 14.03 10.00 -5.31
N THR A 73 14.88 10.57 -6.17
CA THR A 73 16.18 9.97 -6.52
C THR A 73 17.30 10.41 -5.58
N ASN A 74 17.26 11.64 -5.07
CA ASN A 74 18.39 12.24 -4.35
C ASN A 74 18.11 12.50 -2.87
N ILE A 75 16.84 12.71 -2.48
CA ILE A 75 16.52 13.14 -1.10
C ILE A 75 15.97 11.98 -0.28
N ILE A 76 14.94 11.30 -0.78
CA ILE A 76 14.29 10.20 -0.05
C ILE A 76 15.26 9.06 0.31
N PRO A 77 16.21 8.63 -0.55
CA PRO A 77 17.14 7.58 -0.18
C PRO A 77 18.08 7.96 0.97
N GLU A 78 18.44 9.24 1.09
CA GLU A 78 19.35 9.74 2.12
C GLU A 78 18.59 10.12 3.41
N ASN A 79 17.38 10.64 3.28
CA ASN A 79 16.53 11.06 4.39
C ASN A 79 15.06 10.66 4.16
N PRO A 80 14.70 9.39 4.41
CA PRO A 80 13.35 8.88 4.17
C PRO A 80 12.30 9.45 5.14
N GLY A 81 12.74 10.08 6.24
CA GLY A 81 11.87 10.68 7.26
C GLY A 81 11.66 12.18 7.10
N ILE A 82 12.16 12.79 6.01
CA ILE A 82 12.09 14.25 5.82
C ILE A 82 10.65 14.75 5.84
N ASP A 83 10.40 15.80 6.62
CA ASP A 83 9.09 16.43 6.65
C ASP A 83 8.90 17.44 5.49
N TYR A 84 7.65 17.82 5.20
CA TYR A 84 7.35 18.72 4.09
C TYR A 84 7.93 20.14 4.26
N ARG A 85 8.20 20.58 5.49
CA ARG A 85 8.76 21.91 5.81
C ARG A 85 10.26 21.90 5.55
N GLU A 86 10.95 20.87 6.01
CA GLU A 86 12.36 20.63 5.76
C GLU A 86 12.62 20.45 4.26
N LEU A 87 11.78 19.64 3.60
CA LEU A 87 11.86 19.44 2.16
C LEU A 87 11.65 20.75 1.40
N SER A 88 10.67 21.57 1.80
CA SER A 88 10.39 22.88 1.20
C SER A 88 11.62 23.80 1.21
N VAL A 89 12.34 23.84 2.33
CA VAL A 89 13.59 24.62 2.46
C VAL A 89 14.67 24.03 1.56
N LEU A 90 14.84 22.70 1.58
CA LEU A 90 15.89 22.00 0.85
C LEU A 90 15.80 22.19 -0.68
N ILE A 91 14.58 22.15 -1.22
CA ILE A 91 14.35 22.24 -2.67
C ILE A 91 13.96 23.65 -3.13
N GLY A 92 13.86 24.61 -2.21
CA GLY A 92 13.46 25.99 -2.51
C GLY A 92 12.06 26.12 -3.10
N ALA A 93 11.13 25.25 -2.69
CA ALA A 93 9.74 25.25 -3.17
C ALA A 93 8.74 25.59 -2.06
N PRO A 94 7.53 26.09 -2.38
CA PRO A 94 6.50 26.34 -1.37
C PRO A 94 6.13 25.08 -0.57
N PRO A 95 5.77 25.20 0.72
CA PRO A 95 5.41 24.06 1.56
C PRO A 95 4.29 23.18 1.00
N GLY A 96 3.33 23.78 0.30
CA GLY A 96 2.26 23.03 -0.38
C GLY A 96 2.78 22.14 -1.51
N VAL A 97 3.82 22.59 -2.25
CA VAL A 97 4.45 21.79 -3.30
C VAL A 97 5.20 20.60 -2.69
N ALA A 98 6.00 20.86 -1.65
CA ALA A 98 6.72 19.81 -0.93
C ALA A 98 5.77 18.78 -0.31
N LEU A 99 4.64 19.24 0.26
CA LEU A 99 3.61 18.36 0.82
C LEU A 99 3.02 17.43 -0.24
N VAL A 100 2.67 17.96 -1.42
CA VAL A 100 2.09 17.16 -2.51
C VAL A 100 3.13 16.20 -3.11
N ILE A 101 4.40 16.60 -3.21
CA ILE A 101 5.49 15.69 -3.65
C ILE A 101 5.61 14.50 -2.70
N LEU A 102 5.68 14.75 -1.39
CA LEU A 102 5.77 13.66 -0.41
C LEU A 102 4.53 12.78 -0.47
N HIS A 103 3.34 13.39 -0.52
CA HIS A 103 2.08 12.67 -0.68
C HIS A 103 2.11 11.71 -1.89
N ASP A 104 2.53 12.20 -3.06
CA ASP A 104 2.58 11.39 -4.28
C ASP A 104 3.60 10.25 -4.17
N LEU A 105 4.78 10.51 -3.60
CA LEU A 105 5.81 9.49 -3.43
C LEU A 105 5.43 8.40 -2.43
N TYR A 106 4.76 8.76 -1.33
CA TYR A 106 4.23 7.77 -0.39
C TYR A 106 3.13 6.94 -1.04
N HIS A 107 2.20 7.57 -1.75
CA HIS A 107 1.11 6.88 -2.44
C HIS A 107 1.62 5.92 -3.54
N GLU A 108 2.62 6.34 -4.31
CA GLU A 108 3.25 5.49 -5.35
C GLU A 108 3.98 4.29 -4.75
N ASN A 109 4.69 4.48 -3.64
CA ASN A 109 5.35 3.40 -2.92
C ASN A 109 4.34 2.42 -2.30
N GLU A 110 3.24 2.93 -1.74
CA GLU A 110 2.18 2.12 -1.15
C GLU A 110 1.37 1.37 -2.20
N GLU A 111 1.09 1.97 -3.36
CA GLU A 111 0.52 1.25 -4.51
C GLU A 111 1.45 0.15 -5.01
N ALA A 112 2.77 0.40 -5.07
CA ALA A 112 3.74 -0.60 -5.47
C ALA A 112 3.74 -1.79 -4.50
N GLN A 113 3.75 -1.51 -3.18
CA GLN A 113 3.65 -2.55 -2.15
C GLN A 113 2.32 -3.31 -2.22
N LEU A 114 1.20 -2.64 -2.48
CA LEU A 114 -0.09 -3.29 -2.67
C LEU A 114 -0.09 -4.19 -3.91
N ARG A 115 0.48 -3.74 -5.04
CA ARG A 115 0.61 -4.57 -6.26
C ARG A 115 1.55 -5.76 -6.04
N GLU A 116 2.63 -5.59 -5.28
CA GLU A 116 3.52 -6.70 -4.91
C GLU A 116 2.80 -7.71 -4.02
N LEU A 117 2.02 -7.25 -3.03
CA LEU A 117 1.17 -8.11 -2.22
C LEU A 117 0.08 -8.77 -3.07
N GLU A 118 -0.54 -8.08 -4.02
CA GLU A 118 -1.48 -8.68 -4.96
C GLU A 118 -0.80 -9.69 -5.88
N LYS A 119 0.46 -9.52 -6.26
CA LYS A 119 1.19 -10.50 -7.06
C LYS A 119 1.60 -11.71 -6.23
N GLU A 120 2.04 -11.50 -4.99
CA GLU A 120 2.46 -12.55 -4.05
C GLU A 120 1.28 -13.39 -3.56
N TYR A 121 0.10 -12.78 -3.38
CA TYR A 121 -1.09 -13.45 -2.83
C TYR A 121 -2.27 -13.59 -3.81
N GLY A 122 -2.19 -13.00 -5.00
CA GLY A 122 -3.29 -12.92 -5.97
C GLY A 122 -3.34 -14.01 -7.03
N GLU A 123 -2.29 -14.79 -7.24
CA GLU A 123 -2.42 -16.05 -8.00
C GLU A 123 -3.31 -17.08 -7.27
N ASP A 124 -3.53 -16.91 -5.97
CA ASP A 124 -4.52 -17.65 -5.15
C ASP A 124 -5.83 -16.86 -4.91
N LEU A 125 -6.08 -15.81 -5.70
CA LEU A 125 -7.32 -15.03 -5.74
C LEU A 125 -7.96 -15.03 -7.14
N ILE A 126 -7.74 -16.08 -7.93
CA ILE A 126 -8.73 -16.39 -8.97
C ILE A 126 -10.03 -16.68 -8.20
N PRO A 127 -11.11 -15.92 -8.40
CA PRO A 127 -12.40 -16.30 -7.85
C PRO A 127 -12.69 -17.68 -8.43
N TYR A 128 -12.90 -18.68 -7.57
CA TYR A 128 -13.71 -19.80 -8.00
C TYR A 128 -15.02 -19.16 -8.46
N ASP A 129 -15.27 -19.20 -9.77
CA ASP A 129 -16.56 -18.89 -10.35
C ASP A 129 -17.60 -19.66 -9.54
N PHE A 130 -18.37 -18.94 -8.74
CA PHE A 130 -19.63 -19.42 -8.21
C PHE A 130 -20.64 -19.24 -9.33
N ASP A 131 -20.54 -20.04 -10.38
CA ASP A 131 -21.63 -20.25 -11.31
C ASP A 131 -21.82 -21.76 -11.53
N ASP A 132 -23.08 -22.16 -11.37
CA ASP A 132 -23.72 -23.46 -11.60
C ASP A 132 -23.64 -24.55 -10.51
N TYR A 133 -24.46 -24.38 -9.46
CA TYR A 133 -25.38 -25.44 -8.98
C TYR A 133 -26.74 -24.87 -8.60
#